data_AF-A0A2R7L336-F1
#
_entry.id   AF-A0A2R7L336-F1
#
_cell.length_a   1.000
_cell.length_b   1.000
_cell.length_c   1.000
_cell.angle_alpha   90.00
_cell.angle_beta   90.00
_cell.angle_gamma   90.00
#
_symmetry.space_group_name_H-M   'P 1'
#
loop_
_entity.id
_entity.type
_entity.pdbx_description
1 polymer ?
#
loop_
_entity_poly.entity_id
_entity_poly.type
_entity_poly.pdbx_seq_one_letter_code
_entity_poly.pdbx_strand_id
1 'polypeptide(L)'
;MKHALQHALKAMFTTSILVLPVTLAVMFLYMKLMSVMQKQWSFDMHLNYLDLAALLTTLFFAFLLSAKSIPKFNGSYYRKNVIISTTILLSALVFSIYLFLSGNFRRQGFDELMISYVPTYLVSLLCMKYYKLSTENECTFKFLQKKI
;
A
#
# COMPACT_ATOMS: atom_id res chain seq x y z
N MET A 1 -1.47 -21.22 -0.12
CA MET A 1 -2.21 -19.97 0.18
C MET A 1 -2.00 -19.46 1.61
N LYS A 2 -1.96 -20.34 2.64
CA LYS A 2 -1.76 -19.94 4.06
C LYS A 2 -0.58 -18.97 4.29
N HIS A 3 0.58 -19.23 3.70
CA HIS A 3 1.76 -18.37 3.84
C HIS A 3 1.67 -17.00 3.15
N ALA A 4 1.01 -16.92 1.99
CA ALA A 4 0.79 -15.64 1.30
C ALA A 4 -0.25 -14.79 2.04
N LEU A 5 -1.28 -15.43 2.59
CA LEU A 5 -2.26 -14.78 3.46
C LEU A 5 -1.62 -14.20 4.72
N GLN A 6 -0.76 -14.97 5.40
CA GLN A 6 -0.06 -14.50 6.60
C GLN A 6 0.89 -13.33 6.30
N HIS A 7 1.57 -13.35 5.14
CA HIS A 7 2.41 -12.24 4.70
C HIS A 7 1.58 -11.00 4.40
N ALA A 8 0.50 -11.14 3.64
CA ALA A 8 -0.44 -10.06 3.34
C ALA A 8 -1.01 -9.45 4.62
N LEU A 9 -1.43 -10.29 5.57
CA LEU A 9 -2.00 -9.85 6.83
C LEU A 9 -0.99 -9.07 7.68
N LYS A 10 0.26 -9.56 7.79
CA LYS A 10 1.34 -8.85 8.51
C LYS A 10 1.64 -7.50 7.86
N ALA A 11 1.82 -7.49 6.54
CA ALA A 11 2.07 -6.26 5.80
C ALA A 11 0.92 -5.27 6.01
N MET A 12 -0.33 -5.69 5.82
CA MET A 12 -1.49 -4.80 5.92
C MET A 12 -1.78 -4.32 7.35
N PHE A 13 -1.50 -5.15 8.36
CA PHE A 13 -1.62 -4.74 9.76
C PHE A 13 -0.60 -3.65 10.11
N THR A 14 0.65 -3.83 9.69
CA THR A 14 1.69 -2.82 9.93
C THR A 14 1.47 -1.55 9.13
N THR A 15 0.96 -1.65 7.90
CA THR A 15 0.59 -0.45 7.15
C THR A 15 -0.53 0.30 7.84
N SER A 16 -1.56 -0.38 8.36
CA SER A 16 -2.65 0.28 9.09
C SER A 16 -2.14 1.11 10.28
N ILE A 17 -1.18 0.57 11.04
CA ILE A 17 -0.55 1.25 12.18
C ILE A 17 0.33 2.42 11.72
N LEU A 18 1.11 2.24 10.65
CA LEU A 18 2.09 3.23 10.18
C LEU A 18 1.48 4.33 9.32
N VAL A 19 0.32 4.10 8.71
CA VAL A 19 -0.33 5.06 7.83
C VAL A 19 -0.71 6.34 8.55
N LEU A 20 -1.32 6.25 9.73
CA LEU A 20 -1.71 7.44 10.51
C LEU A 20 -0.51 8.35 10.84
N PRO A 21 0.57 7.88 11.49
CA PRO A 21 1.70 8.74 11.82
C PRO A 21 2.42 9.26 10.57
N VAL A 22 2.49 8.48 9.49
CA VAL A 22 3.15 8.92 8.25
C VAL A 22 2.30 9.97 7.52
N THR A 23 0.99 9.77 7.39
CA THR A 23 0.11 10.76 6.76
C THR A 23 0.07 12.05 7.57
N LEU A 24 0.06 11.98 8.90
CA LEU A 24 0.19 13.16 9.76
C LEU A 24 1.54 13.87 9.56
N ALA A 25 2.65 13.12 9.50
CA ALA A 25 3.96 13.72 9.25
C ALA A 25 4.05 14.42 7.89
N VAL A 26 3.45 13.83 6.85
CA VAL A 26 3.37 14.44 5.51
C VAL A 26 2.47 15.68 5.54
N MET A 27 1.33 15.64 6.22
CA MET A 27 0.46 16.81 6.41
C MET A 27 1.18 17.95 7.12
N PHE A 28 1.90 17.68 8.22
CA PHE A 28 2.69 18.71 8.93
C PHE A 28 3.81 19.28 8.06
N LEU A 29 4.52 18.43 7.30
CA LEU A 29 5.55 18.87 6.37
C LEU A 29 4.95 19.78 5.29
N TYR A 30 3.79 19.40 4.75
CA TYR A 30 3.08 20.19 3.76
C TYR A 30 2.61 21.54 4.31
N MET A 31 2.02 21.57 5.50
CA MET A 31 1.64 22.82 6.18
C MET A 31 2.85 23.74 6.38
N LYS A 32 4.02 23.18 6.73
CA LYS A 32 5.25 23.96 6.89
C LYS A 32 5.77 24.51 5.57
N LEU A 33 5.69 23.74 4.48
CA LEU A 33 6.05 24.16 3.13
C LEU A 33 5.12 25.27 2.61
N MET A 34 3.81 25.12 2.84
CA MET A 34 2.81 26.11 2.44
C MET A 34 2.85 27.38 3.31
N SER A 35 3.15 27.26 4.60
CA SER A 35 3.40 28.39 5.51
C SER A 35 4.53 29.31 5.03
N VAL A 36 5.56 28.73 4.41
CA VAL A 36 6.65 29.49 3.78
C VAL A 36 6.21 30.16 2.47
N MET A 37 5.20 29.61 1.79
CA MET A 37 4.74 30.05 0.46
C MET A 37 3.57 31.05 0.50
N GLN A 38 2.60 30.92 1.42
CA GLN A 38 1.42 31.81 1.50
C GLN A 38 0.83 31.93 2.91
N LYS A 39 0.54 33.16 3.36
CA LYS A 39 -0.04 33.53 4.68
C LYS A 39 -1.56 33.38 4.79
N GLN A 40 -2.27 32.91 3.75
CA GLN A 40 -3.72 33.15 3.61
C GLN A 40 -4.58 31.93 3.24
N TRP A 41 -4.00 30.73 3.13
CA TRP A 41 -4.75 29.51 2.85
C TRP A 41 -4.94 28.66 4.11
N SER A 42 -6.14 28.72 4.67
CA SER A 42 -6.61 27.79 5.68
C SER A 42 -6.95 26.47 4.97
N PHE A 43 -6.07 25.46 5.13
CA PHE A 43 -6.34 24.12 4.65
C PHE A 43 -7.06 23.32 5.74
N ASP A 44 -8.28 22.89 5.44
CA ASP A 44 -9.03 21.96 6.26
C ASP A 44 -8.87 20.57 5.62
N MET A 45 -7.83 19.85 6.05
CA MET A 45 -7.49 18.52 5.53
C MET A 45 -8.33 17.47 6.24
N HIS A 46 -9.34 16.93 5.57
CA HIS A 46 -10.28 15.98 6.18
C HIS A 46 -9.96 14.55 5.76
N LEU A 47 -9.32 13.78 6.66
CA LEU A 47 -9.02 12.37 6.46
C LEU A 47 -10.30 11.53 6.62
N ASN A 48 -10.84 11.04 5.52
CA ASN A 48 -12.00 10.16 5.56
C ASN A 48 -11.57 8.71 5.87
N TYR A 49 -11.88 8.25 7.09
CA TYR A 49 -11.54 6.89 7.54
C TYR A 49 -12.20 5.79 6.71
N LEU A 50 -13.35 6.05 6.09
CA LEU A 50 -14.03 5.09 5.21
C LEU A 50 -13.24 4.88 3.91
N ASP A 51 -12.75 5.96 3.31
CA ASP A 51 -11.95 5.89 2.09
C ASP A 51 -10.61 5.19 2.36
N LEU A 52 -10.01 5.44 3.54
CA LEU A 52 -8.80 4.77 3.96
C LEU A 52 -9.01 3.26 4.15
N ALA A 53 -10.13 2.86 4.76
CA ALA A 53 -10.49 1.46 4.91
C ALA A 53 -10.75 0.79 3.55
N ALA A 54 -11.40 1.50 2.61
CA ALA A 54 -11.59 1.04 1.24
C ALA A 54 -10.24 0.84 0.51
N LEU A 55 -9.30 1.75 0.69
CA LEU A 55 -7.95 1.63 0.11
C LEU A 55 -7.16 0.44 0.70
N LEU A 56 -7.21 0.23 2.02
CA LEU A 56 -6.54 -0.91 2.66
C LEU A 56 -7.16 -2.25 2.24
N THR A 57 -8.49 -2.33 2.16
CA THR A 57 -9.17 -3.55 1.72
C THR A 57 -8.86 -3.87 0.25
N THR A 58 -8.89 -2.88 -0.64
CA THR A 58 -8.54 -3.07 -2.05
C THR A 58 -7.08 -3.50 -2.24
N LEU A 59 -6.13 -2.91 -1.49
CA LEU A 59 -4.73 -3.35 -1.47
C LEU A 59 -4.58 -4.80 -1.01
N PHE A 60 -5.32 -5.22 0.02
CA PHE A 60 -5.26 -6.58 0.55
C PHE A 60 -5.76 -7.60 -0.48
N PHE A 61 -6.91 -7.34 -1.10
CA PHE A 61 -7.46 -8.21 -2.14
C PHE A 61 -6.59 -8.23 -3.40
N ALA A 62 -6.09 -7.07 -3.83
CA ALA A 62 -5.18 -6.97 -4.97
C ALA A 62 -3.91 -7.80 -4.73
N PHE A 63 -3.36 -7.77 -3.52
CA PHE A 63 -2.19 -8.57 -3.18
C PHE A 63 -2.45 -10.07 -3.25
N LEU A 64 -3.58 -10.52 -2.72
CA LEU A 64 -3.96 -11.95 -2.78
C LEU A 64 -4.16 -12.43 -4.22
N LEU A 65 -4.79 -11.59 -5.06
CA LEU A 65 -5.00 -11.88 -6.49
C LEU A 65 -3.66 -11.96 -7.23
N SER A 66 -2.78 -10.97 -7.05
CA SER A 66 -1.44 -10.95 -7.65
C SER A 66 -0.56 -12.12 -7.18
N ALA A 67 -0.62 -12.46 -5.89
CA ALA A 67 0.14 -13.59 -5.35
C ALA A 67 -0.36 -14.95 -5.86
N LYS A 68 -1.64 -15.05 -6.24
CA LYS A 68 -2.25 -16.25 -6.84
C LYS A 68 -1.96 -16.36 -8.34
N SER A 69 -2.02 -15.24 -9.07
CA SER A 69 -1.89 -15.22 -10.53
C SER A 69 -0.45 -15.42 -11.02
N ILE A 70 0.56 -15.03 -10.22
CA ILE A 70 1.96 -15.06 -10.66
C ILE A 70 2.62 -16.41 -10.31
N PRO A 71 2.98 -17.25 -11.31
CA PRO A 71 3.54 -18.57 -11.11
C PRO A 71 4.91 -18.53 -10.41
N LYS A 72 5.22 -19.59 -9.65
CA LYS A 72 6.45 -19.71 -8.83
C LYS A 72 7.75 -19.87 -9.63
N PHE A 73 7.68 -19.87 -10.96
CA PHE A 73 8.79 -20.26 -11.84
C PHE A 73 9.88 -19.19 -12.01
N ASN A 74 9.56 -17.91 -11.84
CA ASN A 74 10.54 -16.83 -11.91
C ASN A 74 11.20 -16.60 -10.55
N GLY A 75 12.53 -16.40 -10.54
CA GLY A 75 13.34 -16.22 -9.33
C GLY A 75 12.69 -15.34 -8.27
N SER A 76 12.86 -15.73 -7.01
CA SER A 76 12.07 -15.22 -5.87
C SER A 76 11.98 -13.68 -5.80
N TYR A 77 13.09 -12.99 -6.06
CA TYR A 77 13.17 -11.53 -5.98
C TYR A 77 12.38 -10.84 -7.11
N TYR A 78 12.50 -11.33 -8.34
CA TYR A 78 11.76 -10.80 -9.49
C TYR A 78 10.26 -11.01 -9.30
N ARG A 79 9.87 -12.20 -8.85
CA ARG A 79 8.47 -12.54 -8.57
C ARG A 79 7.86 -11.62 -7.51
N LYS A 80 8.60 -11.31 -6.44
CA LYS A 80 8.14 -10.40 -5.39
C LYS A 80 7.88 -8.99 -5.93
N ASN A 81 8.79 -8.44 -6.72
CA ASN A 81 8.60 -7.11 -7.31
C ASN A 81 7.42 -7.07 -8.28
N VAL A 82 7.21 -8.11 -9.08
CA VAL A 82 6.06 -8.20 -10.00
C VAL A 82 4.74 -8.30 -9.22
N ILE A 83 4.68 -9.08 -8.13
CA ILE A 83 3.51 -9.15 -7.26
C ILE A 83 3.20 -7.77 -6.67
N ILE A 84 4.21 -7.07 -6.14
CA ILE A 84 4.04 -5.74 -5.54
C ILE A 84 3.56 -4.73 -6.58
N SER A 85 4.20 -4.67 -7.74
CA SER A 85 3.84 -3.72 -8.81
C SER A 85 2.42 -3.96 -9.32
N THR A 86 2.04 -5.22 -9.55
CA THR A 86 0.68 -5.57 -10.00
C THR A 86 -0.36 -5.28 -8.92
N THR A 87 -0.02 -5.51 -7.64
CA THR A 87 -0.90 -5.19 -6.50
C THR A 87 -1.21 -3.70 -6.45
N ILE A 88 -0.19 -2.86 -6.57
CA ILE A 88 -0.36 -1.40 -6.51
C ILE A 88 -1.19 -0.92 -7.69
N LEU A 89 -0.86 -1.35 -8.91
CA LEU A 89 -1.61 -0.97 -10.10
C LEU A 89 -3.09 -1.39 -10.02
N LEU A 90 -3.35 -2.63 -9.61
CA LEU A 90 -4.70 -3.15 -9.48
C LEU A 90 -5.48 -2.40 -8.38
N SER A 91 -4.85 -2.19 -7.22
CA SER A 91 -5.49 -1.44 -6.14
C SER A 91 -5.73 0.04 -6.50
N ALA A 92 -4.81 0.69 -7.21
CA ALA A 92 -4.96 2.07 -7.66
C ALA A 92 -6.10 2.19 -8.66
N LEU A 93 -6.25 1.25 -9.59
CA LEU A 93 -7.34 1.21 -10.55
C LEU A 93 -8.68 1.03 -9.83
N VAL A 94 -8.78 0.05 -8.93
CA VAL A 94 -10.03 -0.24 -8.18
C VAL A 94 -10.38 0.94 -7.25
N PHE A 95 -9.41 1.52 -6.58
CA PHE A 95 -9.62 2.67 -5.69
C PHE A 95 -10.01 3.94 -6.46
N SER A 96 -9.46 4.16 -7.65
CA SER A 96 -9.87 5.27 -8.52
C SER A 96 -11.33 5.15 -8.93
N ILE A 97 -11.79 3.93 -9.27
CA ILE A 97 -13.21 3.66 -9.56
C ILE A 97 -14.06 3.93 -8.31
N TYR A 98 -13.60 3.51 -7.12
CA TYR A 98 -14.29 3.79 -5.85
C TYR A 98 -14.44 5.29 -5.59
N LEU A 99 -13.36 6.08 -5.73
CA LEU A 99 -13.41 7.53 -5.55
C LEU A 99 -14.33 8.22 -6.55
N PHE A 100 -14.40 7.72 -7.79
CA PHE A 100 -15.31 8.23 -8.81
C PHE A 100 -16.78 7.95 -8.44
N LEU A 101 -17.09 6.71 -8.01
CA LEU A 101 -18.43 6.32 -7.57
C LEU A 101 -18.88 7.02 -6.29
N SER A 102 -17.97 7.23 -5.34
CA SER A 102 -18.25 7.92 -4.07
C SER A 102 -18.46 9.43 -4.23
N GLY A 103 -18.14 9.99 -5.40
CA GLY A 103 -18.24 11.43 -5.64
C GLY A 103 -17.21 12.28 -4.86
N ASN A 104 -16.28 11.66 -4.13
CA ASN A 104 -15.26 12.36 -3.34
C ASN A 104 -14.28 13.12 -4.23
N PHE A 105 -14.13 12.70 -5.50
CA PHE A 105 -13.37 13.42 -6.52
C PHE A 105 -13.90 14.85 -6.80
N ARG A 106 -15.18 15.12 -6.51
CA ARG A 106 -15.79 16.45 -6.65
C ARG A 106 -15.70 17.30 -5.38
N ARG A 107 -15.51 16.68 -4.22
CA ARG A 107 -15.51 17.37 -2.91
C ARG A 107 -14.10 17.71 -2.44
N GLN A 108 -13.11 16.88 -2.74
CA GLN A 108 -11.72 17.08 -2.35
C GLN A 108 -10.88 17.55 -3.53
N GLY A 109 -9.99 18.52 -3.29
CA GLY A 109 -9.02 18.95 -4.29
C GLY A 109 -8.03 17.83 -4.60
N PHE A 110 -7.47 17.83 -5.82
CA PHE A 110 -6.48 16.83 -6.24
C PHE A 110 -5.29 16.77 -5.27
N ASP A 111 -4.87 17.92 -4.76
CA ASP A 111 -3.77 18.07 -3.81
C ASP A 111 -4.05 17.35 -2.48
N GLU A 112 -5.28 17.45 -1.99
CA GLU A 112 -5.74 16.82 -0.74
C GLU A 112 -5.83 15.29 -0.88
N LEU A 113 -6.30 14.81 -2.05
CA LEU A 113 -6.31 13.39 -2.38
C LEU A 113 -4.88 12.83 -2.45
N MET A 114 -3.97 13.54 -3.13
CA MET A 114 -2.57 13.13 -3.23
C MET A 114 -1.92 13.05 -1.85
N ILE A 115 -2.07 14.09 -1.02
CA ILE A 115 -1.44 14.15 0.30
C ILE A 115 -2.00 13.11 1.26
N SER A 116 -3.28 12.75 1.14
CA SER A 116 -3.93 11.79 2.03
C SER A 116 -3.63 10.33 1.64
N TYR A 117 -3.64 10.00 0.35
CA TYR A 117 -3.60 8.59 -0.11
C TYR A 117 -2.23 8.14 -0.63
N VAL A 118 -1.39 9.04 -1.17
CA VAL A 118 -0.04 8.68 -1.65
C VAL A 118 0.87 8.14 -0.54
N PRO A 119 0.90 8.74 0.67
CA PRO A 119 1.70 8.19 1.77
C PRO A 119 1.26 6.77 2.13
N THR A 120 -0.02 6.46 2.01
CA THR A 120 -0.55 5.12 2.28
C THR A 120 -0.03 4.09 1.28
N TYR A 121 0.01 4.43 -0.01
CA TYR A 121 0.63 3.57 -1.02
C TYR A 121 2.13 3.38 -0.77
N LEU A 122 2.86 4.43 -0.38
CA LEU A 122 4.28 4.34 -0.05
C LEU A 122 4.54 3.42 1.15
N VAL A 123 3.76 3.58 2.23
CA VAL A 123 3.86 2.72 3.41
C VAL A 123 3.55 1.27 3.03
N SER A 124 2.53 1.02 2.19
CA SER A 124 2.23 -0.33 1.70
C SER A 124 3.36 -0.94 0.88
N LEU A 125 4.00 -0.15 0.02
CA LEU A 125 5.16 -0.55 -0.78
C LEU A 125 6.31 -0.99 0.12
N LEU A 126 6.62 -0.17 1.12
CA LEU A 126 7.70 -0.42 2.06
C LEU A 126 7.40 -1.68 2.87
N CYS A 127 6.21 -1.81 3.46
CA CYS A 127 5.85 -3.00 4.24
C CYS A 127 5.91 -4.28 3.38
N MET A 128 5.33 -4.28 2.18
CA MET A 128 5.40 -5.45 1.29
C MET A 128 6.83 -5.79 0.85
N LYS A 129 7.70 -4.79 0.69
CA LYS A 129 9.11 -4.97 0.34
C LYS A 129 9.95 -5.49 1.52
N TYR A 130 9.73 -4.98 2.73
CA TYR A 130 10.49 -5.37 3.93
C TYR A 130 10.10 -6.75 4.46
N TYR A 131 8.82 -7.14 4.44
CA TYR A 131 8.44 -8.48 4.87
C TYR A 131 8.87 -9.53 3.85
N LYS A 132 9.61 -10.57 4.28
CA LYS A 132 10.00 -11.71 3.43
C LYS A 132 8.78 -12.55 3.06
N LEU A 133 8.61 -12.84 1.77
CA LEU A 133 7.59 -13.81 1.32
C LEU A 133 8.02 -15.18 1.84
N SER A 134 7.23 -15.81 2.72
CA SER A 134 7.61 -17.07 3.39
C SER A 134 7.94 -18.24 2.44
N THR A 135 7.59 -18.15 1.15
CA THR A 135 8.04 -19.13 0.14
C THR A 135 9.55 -19.08 -0.14
N GLU A 136 10.26 -18.01 0.23
CA GLU A 136 11.73 -17.99 0.25
C GLU A 136 12.26 -18.99 1.27
N ASN A 137 11.66 -19.04 2.47
CA ASN A 137 12.14 -19.90 3.54
C ASN A 137 12.01 -21.39 3.20
N GLU A 138 10.97 -21.81 2.47
CA GLU A 138 10.82 -23.20 1.99
C GLU A 138 11.86 -23.56 0.92
N CYS A 139 12.24 -22.62 0.06
CA CYS A 139 13.21 -22.85 -1.00
C CYS A 139 14.62 -22.99 -0.42
N THR A 140 14.99 -22.16 0.56
CA THR A 140 16.26 -22.29 1.29
C THR A 140 16.32 -23.58 2.11
N PHE A 141 15.22 -23.97 2.74
CA PHE A 141 15.16 -25.23 3.50
C PHE A 141 15.31 -26.45 2.59
N LYS A 142 14.62 -26.51 1.44
CA LYS A 142 14.80 -27.60 0.47
C LYS A 142 16.19 -27.63 -0.15
N PHE A 143 16.83 -26.48 -0.35
CA PHE A 143 18.20 -26.43 -0.86
C PHE A 143 19.23 -26.96 0.16
N LEU A 144 19.02 -26.67 1.45
CA LEU A 144 19.85 -27.20 2.54
C LEU A 144 19.61 -28.70 2.77
N GLN A 145 18.37 -29.16 2.64
CA GLN A 145 18.03 -30.57 2.86
C GLN A 145 18.45 -31.49 1.70
N LYS A 146 18.73 -30.95 0.50
CA LYS A 146 19.28 -31.72 -0.64
C LYS A 146 20.81 -31.83 -0.62
N LYS A 147 21.46 -31.21 0.38
CA LYS A 147 22.92 -31.12 0.53
C LYS A 147 23.45 -31.89 1.75
N ILE A 148 22.57 -32.60 2.47
CA ILE A 148 22.86 -33.57 3.52
C ILE A 148 22.41 -34.93 2.99
#